data_AF-A0A5E4IID0-F1
#
_entry.id   AF-A0A5E4IID0-F1
#
_cell.length_a   1.000
_cell.length_b   1.000
_cell.length_c   1.000
_cell.angle_alpha   90.00
_cell.angle_beta   90.00
_cell.angle_gamma   90.00
#
_symmetry.space_group_name_H-M   'P 1'
#
loop_
_entity.id
_entity.type
_entity.pdbx_description
1 polymer ?
#
loop_
_entity_poly.entity_id
_entity_poly.type
_entity_poly.pdbx_seq_one_letter_code
_entity_poly.pdbx_strand_id
1 'polypeptide(L)'
;MLQNNAGELPDLDFKEKWPEFPKVARHLLGLGNSGGGCIIVGVSQKDDKTLEPVGIEKLEDKSTIIDGIKNYIPETLTLPNKIDIMDFSYEAAEYPKINGMKFQIIFIDPDLKDLPLVARSEYKGAIRNNAIYVRRGTSTEEAGYEELQEIINKRINTGYSSQKEINLMEHLEQLKILFGQIDKYHFGLQGSYLEALRNMSVSLSGFTTSTPNPMYPDEDFENFIVNLIEKKKKRVIMELDVAEIS
;
A
#
# COMPACT_ATOMS: atom_id res chain seq x y z
N MET A 1 -12.09 20.23 -18.79
CA MET A 1 -10.77 19.57 -18.66
C MET A 1 -10.41 18.65 -19.85
N LEU A 2 -11.23 18.52 -20.90
CA LEU A 2 -10.93 17.69 -22.10
C LEU A 2 -10.26 18.46 -23.26
N GLN A 3 -9.74 19.67 -23.04
CA GLN A 3 -9.28 20.55 -24.13
C GLN A 3 -7.80 20.38 -24.50
N ASN A 4 -7.00 19.75 -23.65
CA ASN A 4 -5.62 19.43 -23.97
C ASN A 4 -5.55 17.94 -24.28
N ASN A 5 -5.35 17.60 -25.55
CA ASN A 5 -4.98 16.26 -26.03
C ASN A 5 -3.61 15.87 -25.43
N ALA A 6 -3.59 15.57 -24.13
CA ALA A 6 -2.64 14.58 -23.65
C ALA A 6 -3.06 13.29 -24.35
N GLY A 7 -2.20 12.75 -25.22
CA GLY A 7 -2.43 11.42 -25.78
C GLY A 7 -2.52 10.37 -24.68
N GLU A 8 -2.52 9.09 -25.06
CA GLU A 8 -2.50 8.00 -24.07
C GLU A 8 -1.37 8.18 -23.07
N LEU A 9 -1.75 8.39 -21.82
CA LEU A 9 -0.87 8.24 -20.68
C LEU A 9 -0.89 6.76 -20.27
N PRO A 10 0.17 6.22 -19.63
CA PRO A 10 0.23 4.80 -19.27
C PRO A 10 -0.93 4.33 -18.37
N ASP A 11 -1.52 5.27 -17.64
CA ASP A 11 -2.66 5.13 -16.72
C ASP A 11 -4.03 5.37 -17.38
N LEU A 12 -4.08 5.72 -18.66
CA LEU A 12 -5.32 5.91 -19.43
C LEU A 12 -5.38 4.91 -20.59
N ASP A 13 -6.48 4.16 -20.67
CA ASP A 13 -6.75 3.25 -21.78
C ASP A 13 -8.07 3.60 -22.46
N PHE A 14 -8.05 3.85 -23.77
CA PHE A 14 -9.26 4.18 -24.53
C PHE A 14 -9.81 2.95 -25.24
N LYS A 15 -11.14 2.81 -25.24
CA LYS A 15 -11.85 1.76 -25.94
C LYS A 15 -13.09 2.35 -26.62
N GLU A 16 -13.30 1.99 -27.88
CA GLU A 16 -14.51 2.39 -28.59
C GLU A 16 -15.76 1.74 -28.00
N LYS A 17 -15.65 0.46 -27.63
CA LYS A 17 -16.71 -0.33 -26.98
C LYS A 17 -16.13 -1.21 -25.89
N TRP A 18 -16.98 -1.70 -24.99
CA TRP A 18 -16.57 -2.65 -23.96
C TRP A 18 -15.88 -3.87 -24.58
N PRO A 19 -14.62 -4.15 -24.22
CA PRO A 19 -14.01 -5.43 -24.49
C PRO A 19 -14.73 -6.54 -23.71
N GLU A 20 -14.45 -7.79 -24.06
CA GLU A 20 -14.84 -8.92 -23.20
C GLU A 20 -14.31 -8.69 -21.78
N PHE A 21 -15.15 -8.89 -20.76
CA PHE A 21 -14.78 -8.61 -19.37
C PHE A 21 -13.48 -9.28 -18.90
N PRO A 22 -13.11 -10.50 -19.34
CA PRO A 22 -11.78 -11.04 -19.06
C PRO A 22 -10.62 -10.18 -19.59
N LYS A 23 -10.76 -9.53 -20.73
CA LYS A 23 -9.76 -8.58 -21.25
C LYS A 23 -9.74 -7.29 -20.43
N VAL A 24 -10.92 -6.81 -20.00
CA VAL A 24 -11.02 -5.68 -19.06
C VAL A 24 -10.28 -6.00 -17.76
N ALA A 25 -10.51 -7.17 -17.18
CA ALA A 25 -9.82 -7.64 -15.98
C ALA A 25 -8.29 -7.67 -16.16
N ARG A 26 -7.79 -8.14 -17.31
CA ARG A 26 -6.36 -8.10 -17.64
C ARG A 26 -5.82 -6.67 -17.58
N HIS A 27 -6.51 -5.72 -18.22
CA HIS A 27 -6.10 -4.32 -18.23
C HIS A 27 -6.12 -3.71 -16.82
N LEU A 28 -7.15 -4.00 -16.01
CA LEU A 28 -7.21 -3.54 -14.62
C LEU A 28 -6.06 -4.09 -13.77
N LEU A 29 -5.70 -5.38 -13.91
CA LEU A 29 -4.52 -5.93 -13.24
C LEU A 29 -3.24 -5.20 -13.65
N GLY A 30 -3.10 -4.90 -14.95
CA GLY A 30 -1.98 -4.13 -15.48
C GLY A 30 -1.88 -2.73 -14.90
N LEU A 31 -2.98 -1.97 -14.99
CA LEU A 31 -3.08 -0.61 -14.45
C LEU A 31 -2.80 -0.59 -12.96
N GLY A 32 -3.44 -1.47 -12.19
CA GLY A 32 -3.29 -1.54 -10.75
C GLY A 32 -1.85 -1.81 -10.30
N ASN A 33 -1.16 -2.79 -10.91
CA ASN A 33 0.25 -3.05 -10.58
C ASN A 33 1.21 -1.93 -11.02
N SER A 34 0.78 -1.09 -11.97
CA SER A 34 1.55 0.05 -12.46
C SER A 34 1.25 1.36 -11.73
N GLY A 35 0.34 1.38 -10.75
CA GLY A 35 0.04 2.55 -9.92
C GLY A 35 -1.40 3.09 -10.04
N GLY A 36 -2.30 2.34 -10.67
CA GLY A 36 -3.69 2.72 -10.89
C GLY A 36 -3.93 3.28 -12.28
N GLY A 37 -5.15 3.75 -12.51
CA GLY A 37 -5.57 4.36 -13.77
C GLY A 37 -7.03 4.09 -14.11
N CYS A 38 -7.39 4.29 -15.37
CA CYS A 38 -8.75 4.03 -15.83
C CYS A 38 -8.84 3.56 -17.28
N ILE A 39 -9.97 2.93 -17.59
CA ILE A 39 -10.38 2.57 -18.95
C ILE A 39 -11.60 3.42 -19.30
N ILE A 40 -11.50 4.17 -20.39
CA ILE A 40 -12.54 5.06 -20.89
C ILE A 40 -13.17 4.42 -22.12
N VAL A 41 -14.48 4.15 -22.04
CA VAL A 41 -15.26 3.48 -23.08
C VAL A 41 -16.14 4.50 -23.82
N GLY A 42 -16.18 4.40 -25.15
CA GLY A 42 -16.84 5.34 -26.05
C GLY A 42 -15.87 6.30 -26.76
N VAL A 43 -14.56 5.99 -26.76
CA VAL A 43 -13.53 6.81 -27.43
C VAL A 43 -12.77 5.94 -28.40
N SER A 44 -12.71 6.35 -29.68
CA SER A 44 -11.93 5.68 -30.71
C SER A 44 -10.57 6.36 -30.86
N GLN A 45 -9.51 5.56 -31.02
CA GLN A 45 -8.16 6.05 -31.30
C GLN A 45 -7.83 5.74 -32.75
N LYS A 46 -7.50 6.77 -33.52
CA LYS A 46 -7.11 6.64 -34.93
C LYS A 46 -5.64 6.26 -35.06
N ASP A 47 -5.24 5.81 -36.25
CA ASP A 47 -3.85 5.45 -36.59
C ASP A 47 -2.87 6.62 -36.38
N ASP A 48 -3.34 7.86 -36.50
CA ASP A 48 -2.59 9.09 -36.22
C ASP A 48 -2.52 9.46 -34.72
N LYS A 49 -3.00 8.57 -33.85
CA LYS A 49 -3.13 8.72 -32.39
C LYS A 49 -4.09 9.82 -31.94
N THR A 50 -4.90 10.36 -32.85
CA THR A 50 -5.98 11.28 -32.45
C THR A 50 -7.11 10.51 -31.77
N LEU A 51 -7.74 11.16 -30.80
CA LEU A 51 -8.87 10.62 -30.05
C LEU A 51 -10.17 11.22 -30.59
N GLU A 52 -11.13 10.36 -30.93
CA GLU A 52 -12.45 10.76 -31.37
C GLU A 52 -13.54 10.24 -30.42
N PRO A 53 -14.44 11.11 -29.95
CA PRO A 53 -15.60 10.65 -29.21
C PRO A 53 -16.57 9.96 -30.16
N VAL A 54 -16.86 8.69 -29.87
CA VAL A 54 -17.81 7.88 -30.63
C VAL A 54 -19.03 7.52 -29.79
N GLY A 55 -18.87 7.48 -28.47
CA GLY A 55 -19.89 7.09 -27.51
C GLY A 55 -20.20 5.60 -27.55
N ILE A 56 -21.05 5.15 -26.62
CA ILE A 56 -21.63 3.81 -26.59
C ILE A 56 -23.14 3.87 -26.72
N GLU A 57 -23.73 2.86 -27.38
CA GLU A 57 -25.19 2.80 -27.60
C GLU A 57 -25.95 2.74 -26.26
N LYS A 58 -25.43 1.94 -25.33
CA LYS A 58 -26.03 1.66 -24.04
C LYS A 58 -24.95 1.61 -22.95
N LEU A 59 -25.29 2.16 -21.78
CA LEU A 59 -24.51 1.98 -20.55
C LEU A 59 -24.68 0.54 -20.07
N GLU A 60 -23.57 -0.15 -19.87
CA GLU A 60 -23.59 -1.47 -19.23
C GLU A 60 -23.86 -1.32 -17.74
N ASP A 61 -24.62 -2.25 -17.18
CA ASP A 61 -24.94 -2.22 -15.76
C ASP A 61 -23.67 -2.47 -14.92
N LYS A 62 -23.45 -1.65 -13.88
CA LYS A 62 -22.24 -1.71 -13.06
C LYS A 62 -22.04 -3.07 -12.42
N SER A 63 -23.12 -3.73 -11.96
CA SER A 63 -23.03 -5.06 -11.39
C SER A 63 -22.66 -6.11 -12.43
N THR A 64 -23.14 -5.96 -13.67
CA THR A 64 -22.76 -6.85 -14.78
C THR A 64 -21.27 -6.76 -15.09
N ILE A 65 -20.71 -5.55 -15.10
CA ILE A 65 -19.27 -5.33 -15.30
C ILE A 65 -18.47 -5.98 -14.17
N ILE A 66 -18.82 -5.69 -12.91
CA ILE A 66 -18.13 -6.26 -11.74
C ILE A 66 -18.22 -7.79 -11.72
N ASP A 67 -19.39 -8.36 -11.97
CA ASP A 67 -19.59 -9.80 -12.03
C ASP A 67 -18.80 -10.47 -13.16
N GLY A 68 -18.62 -9.75 -14.27
CA GLY A 68 -17.81 -10.19 -15.40
C GLY A 68 -16.30 -10.24 -15.11
N ILE A 69 -15.80 -9.41 -14.18
CA ILE A 69 -14.36 -9.31 -13.87
C ILE A 69 -13.95 -9.98 -12.56
N LYS A 70 -14.84 -10.11 -11.57
CA LYS A 70 -14.51 -10.49 -10.18
C LYS A 70 -13.77 -11.82 -10.02
N ASN A 71 -14.01 -12.77 -10.92
CA ASN A 71 -13.36 -14.08 -10.86
C ASN A 71 -11.90 -14.06 -11.32
N TYR A 72 -11.49 -13.00 -12.04
CA TYR A 72 -10.15 -12.87 -12.60
C TYR A 72 -9.22 -12.00 -11.73
N ILE A 73 -9.79 -11.13 -10.89
CA ILE A 73 -9.05 -10.14 -10.09
C ILE A 73 -9.04 -10.49 -8.60
N PRO A 74 -8.04 -10.05 -7.80
CA PRO A 74 -8.05 -10.20 -6.34
C PRO A 74 -9.32 -9.69 -5.67
N GLU A 75 -9.78 -10.36 -4.61
CA GLU A 75 -10.96 -9.93 -3.84
C GLU A 75 -10.76 -8.56 -3.19
N THR A 76 -9.52 -8.21 -2.86
CA THR A 76 -9.15 -6.89 -2.33
C THR A 76 -9.58 -5.75 -3.26
N LEU A 77 -9.59 -5.97 -4.58
CA LEU A 77 -10.04 -4.97 -5.57
C LEU A 77 -11.55 -4.89 -5.73
N THR A 78 -12.30 -5.90 -5.28
CA THR A 78 -13.76 -5.89 -5.30
C THR A 78 -14.36 -5.13 -4.11
N LEU A 79 -13.51 -4.70 -3.16
CA LEU A 79 -13.92 -3.86 -2.04
C LEU A 79 -14.33 -2.46 -2.52
N PRO A 80 -15.21 -1.76 -1.76
CA PRO A 80 -15.60 -0.40 -2.07
C PRO A 80 -14.39 0.52 -2.26
N ASN A 81 -14.49 1.46 -3.21
CA ASN A 81 -13.48 2.48 -3.51
C ASN A 81 -12.16 1.96 -4.11
N LYS A 82 -12.07 0.69 -4.50
CA LYS A 82 -10.91 0.14 -5.25
C LYS A 82 -11.15 0.09 -6.75
N ILE A 83 -12.37 -0.22 -7.12
CA ILE A 83 -12.87 -0.09 -8.48
C ILE A 83 -14.13 0.78 -8.41
N ASP A 84 -14.18 1.80 -9.25
CA ASP A 84 -15.36 2.64 -9.42
C ASP A 84 -15.75 2.72 -10.90
N ILE A 85 -17.05 2.76 -11.16
CA ILE A 85 -17.62 2.82 -12.51
C ILE A 85 -18.49 4.07 -12.58
N MET A 86 -18.16 4.97 -13.51
CA MET A 86 -18.87 6.22 -13.74
C MET A 86 -19.55 6.21 -15.10
N ASP A 87 -20.78 6.70 -15.11
CA ASP A 87 -21.61 6.81 -16.31
C ASP A 87 -21.75 8.28 -16.69
N PHE A 88 -21.48 8.60 -17.94
CA PHE A 88 -21.63 9.94 -18.49
C PHE A 88 -22.62 9.91 -19.64
N SER A 89 -23.66 10.73 -19.56
CA SER A 89 -24.65 10.91 -20.63
C SER A 89 -24.78 12.40 -20.92
N TYR A 90 -24.47 12.80 -22.15
CA TYR A 90 -24.42 14.20 -22.56
C TYR A 90 -25.64 14.56 -23.41
N GLU A 91 -26.79 14.82 -22.79
CA GLU A 91 -28.04 15.13 -23.51
C GLU A 91 -28.03 16.47 -24.24
N ALA A 92 -27.36 17.47 -23.66
CA ALA A 92 -27.15 18.79 -24.22
C ALA A 92 -25.74 19.26 -23.83
N ALA A 93 -24.76 19.00 -24.68
CA ALA A 93 -23.38 19.43 -24.45
C ALA A 93 -23.05 20.75 -25.16
N GLU A 94 -22.28 21.61 -24.49
CA GLU A 94 -21.68 22.81 -25.12
C GLU A 94 -20.81 22.46 -26.32
N TYR A 95 -20.29 21.24 -26.36
CA TYR A 95 -19.51 20.72 -27.47
C TYR A 95 -20.39 19.84 -28.37
N PRO A 96 -20.73 20.28 -29.59
CA PRO A 96 -21.69 19.59 -30.45
C PRO A 96 -21.31 18.15 -30.77
N LYS A 97 -20.01 17.82 -30.79
CA LYS A 97 -19.52 16.48 -31.16
C LYS A 97 -19.84 15.40 -30.13
N ILE A 98 -20.15 15.74 -28.88
CA ILE A 98 -20.50 14.76 -27.84
C ILE A 98 -21.99 14.78 -27.49
N ASN A 99 -22.78 15.57 -28.23
CA ASN A 99 -24.19 15.71 -27.95
C ASN A 99 -24.94 14.40 -28.22
N GLY A 100 -25.74 13.96 -27.26
CA GLY A 100 -26.43 12.66 -27.25
C GLY A 100 -25.52 11.46 -26.97
N MET A 101 -24.21 11.64 -26.76
CA MET A 101 -23.28 10.53 -26.55
C MET A 101 -23.26 10.08 -25.09
N LYS A 102 -22.99 8.78 -24.91
CA LYS A 102 -22.81 8.15 -23.61
C LYS A 102 -21.40 7.58 -23.52
N PHE A 103 -20.81 7.62 -22.33
CA PHE A 103 -19.49 7.08 -22.04
C PHE A 103 -19.54 6.38 -20.69
N GLN A 104 -18.68 5.38 -20.52
CA GLN A 104 -18.44 4.77 -19.22
C GLN A 104 -16.96 4.75 -18.92
N ILE A 105 -16.62 4.95 -17.65
CA ILE A 105 -15.25 4.92 -17.19
C ILE A 105 -15.16 3.95 -16.01
N ILE A 106 -14.20 3.05 -16.05
CA ILE A 106 -13.85 2.20 -14.91
C ILE A 106 -12.47 2.60 -14.39
N PHE A 107 -12.41 2.98 -13.12
CA PHE A 107 -11.20 3.38 -12.42
C PHE A 107 -10.68 2.24 -11.55
N ILE A 108 -9.37 2.17 -11.39
CA ILE A 108 -8.72 1.32 -10.40
C ILE A 108 -7.68 2.11 -9.61
N ASP A 109 -7.78 2.04 -8.28
CA ASP A 109 -6.87 2.69 -7.34
C ASP A 109 -6.50 1.70 -6.22
N PRO A 110 -5.49 0.84 -6.44
CA PRO A 110 -5.14 -0.19 -5.48
C PRO A 110 -4.32 0.40 -4.33
N ASP A 111 -4.52 -0.12 -3.11
CA ASP A 111 -3.56 0.20 -2.04
C ASP A 111 -2.22 -0.48 -2.35
N LEU A 112 -1.12 0.23 -2.14
CA LEU A 112 0.23 -0.34 -2.29
C LEU A 112 0.47 -1.59 -1.42
N LYS A 113 -0.29 -1.74 -0.33
CA LYS A 113 -0.24 -2.91 0.56
C LYS A 113 -0.78 -4.20 -0.08
N ASP A 114 -1.67 -4.05 -1.07
CA ASP A 114 -2.35 -5.14 -1.77
C ASP A 114 -1.52 -5.67 -2.95
N LEU A 115 -0.41 -5.00 -3.27
CA LEU A 115 0.51 -5.41 -4.32
C LEU A 115 1.30 -6.68 -3.93
N PRO A 116 1.70 -7.52 -4.92
CA PRO A 116 1.26 -7.51 -6.31
C PRO A 116 -0.20 -7.99 -6.45
N LEU A 117 -0.92 -7.41 -7.42
CA LEU A 117 -2.23 -7.88 -7.84
C LEU A 117 -2.03 -9.07 -8.79
N VAL A 118 -2.49 -10.24 -8.35
CA VAL A 118 -2.31 -11.52 -9.05
C VAL A 118 -3.63 -11.98 -9.66
N ALA A 119 -3.60 -12.45 -10.91
CA ALA A 119 -4.77 -13.02 -11.55
C ALA A 119 -5.25 -14.30 -10.84
N ARG A 120 -6.55 -14.38 -10.54
CA ARG A 120 -7.16 -15.50 -9.79
C ARG A 120 -7.62 -16.67 -10.65
N SER A 121 -7.82 -16.46 -11.94
CA SER A 121 -8.38 -17.46 -12.86
C SER A 121 -7.83 -17.27 -14.26
N GLU A 122 -7.88 -18.34 -15.06
CA GLU A 122 -7.48 -18.33 -16.46
C GLU A 122 -8.63 -17.93 -17.39
N TYR A 123 -8.29 -17.20 -18.45
CA TYR A 123 -9.14 -17.02 -19.62
C TYR A 123 -8.27 -17.15 -20.88
N LYS A 124 -8.62 -18.11 -21.73
CA LYS A 124 -7.81 -18.48 -22.91
C LYS A 124 -7.47 -17.27 -23.77
N GLY A 125 -6.17 -17.03 -23.95
CA GLY A 125 -5.65 -15.95 -24.80
C GLY A 125 -5.71 -14.55 -24.19
N ALA A 126 -6.25 -14.36 -22.97
CA ALA A 126 -6.24 -13.06 -22.29
C ALA A 126 -5.60 -13.10 -20.90
N ILE A 127 -5.87 -14.11 -20.09
CA ILE A 127 -5.36 -14.20 -18.71
C ILE A 127 -4.85 -15.61 -18.44
N ARG A 128 -3.59 -15.71 -18.04
CA ARG A 128 -3.00 -16.89 -17.40
C ARG A 128 -3.23 -16.84 -15.89
N ASN A 129 -3.58 -17.99 -15.29
CA ASN A 129 -3.76 -18.12 -13.85
C ASN A 129 -2.46 -17.80 -13.09
N ASN A 130 -2.57 -17.12 -11.94
CA ASN A 130 -1.46 -16.67 -11.09
C ASN A 130 -0.43 -15.76 -11.79
N ALA A 131 -0.76 -15.20 -12.95
CA ALA A 131 0.09 -14.22 -13.60
C ALA A 131 -0.09 -12.83 -12.98
N ILE A 132 0.98 -12.04 -13.01
CA ILE A 132 0.99 -10.63 -12.65
C ILE A 132 1.12 -9.87 -13.96
N TYR A 133 0.28 -8.86 -14.16
CA TYR A 133 0.29 -8.02 -15.35
C TYR A 133 0.71 -6.60 -15.01
N VAL A 134 1.37 -5.92 -15.94
CA VAL A 134 1.81 -4.53 -15.83
C VAL A 134 1.58 -3.79 -17.14
N ARG A 135 1.56 -2.45 -17.06
CA ARG A 135 1.54 -1.57 -18.23
C ARG A 135 2.95 -1.40 -18.80
N ARG A 136 3.11 -1.68 -20.10
CA ARG A 136 4.28 -1.27 -20.90
C ARG A 136 3.84 -0.27 -21.95
N GLY A 137 3.95 1.01 -21.61
CA GLY A 137 3.35 2.07 -22.42
C GLY A 137 1.83 1.89 -22.48
N THR A 138 1.31 1.55 -23.66
CA THR A 138 -0.13 1.42 -23.91
C THR A 138 -0.61 -0.02 -23.97
N SER A 139 0.29 -1.01 -23.83
CA SER A 139 -0.03 -2.44 -23.76
C SER A 139 -0.07 -2.96 -22.32
N THR A 140 -0.76 -4.09 -22.12
CA THR A 140 -0.75 -4.82 -20.85
C THR A 140 -0.13 -6.20 -21.05
N GLU A 141 0.99 -6.43 -20.37
CA GLU A 141 1.85 -7.59 -20.54
C GLU A 141 2.12 -8.30 -19.21
N GLU A 142 2.54 -9.56 -19.26
CA GLU A 142 2.97 -10.27 -18.05
C GLU A 142 4.26 -9.65 -17.51
N ALA A 143 4.30 -9.46 -16.19
CA ALA A 143 5.41 -8.85 -15.50
C ALA A 143 6.68 -9.69 -15.62
N GLY A 144 7.76 -9.06 -16.06
CA GLY A 144 9.10 -9.61 -16.05
C GLY A 144 9.76 -9.50 -14.68
N TYR A 145 11.01 -9.95 -14.58
CA TYR A 145 11.76 -9.93 -13.32
C TYR A 145 11.89 -8.52 -12.73
N GLU A 146 12.29 -7.54 -13.52
CA GLU A 146 12.52 -6.17 -13.06
C GLU A 146 11.23 -5.51 -12.54
N GLU A 147 10.15 -5.62 -13.31
CA GLU A 147 8.83 -5.09 -12.95
C GLU A 147 8.31 -5.74 -11.66
N LEU A 148 8.52 -7.04 -11.49
CA LEU A 148 8.19 -7.74 -10.24
C LEU A 148 9.00 -7.23 -9.05
N GLN A 149 10.30 -7.00 -9.20
CA GLN A 149 11.14 -6.41 -8.15
C GLN A 149 10.62 -5.03 -7.75
N GLU A 150 10.26 -4.19 -8.71
CA GLU A 150 9.70 -2.87 -8.45
C GLU A 150 8.38 -2.93 -7.67
N ILE A 151 7.46 -3.82 -8.08
CA ILE A 151 6.16 -3.98 -7.39
C ILE A 151 6.35 -4.46 -5.95
N ILE A 152 7.24 -5.44 -5.75
CA ILE A 152 7.55 -5.98 -4.41
C ILE A 152 8.18 -4.89 -3.54
N ASN A 153 9.15 -4.13 -4.07
CA ASN A 153 9.79 -3.04 -3.34
C ASN A 153 8.80 -1.92 -2.99
N LYS A 154 7.88 -1.56 -3.90
CA LYS A 154 6.79 -0.61 -3.63
C LYS A 154 5.94 -1.06 -2.44
N ARG A 155 5.57 -2.35 -2.40
CA ARG A 155 4.82 -2.92 -1.28
C ARG A 155 5.63 -2.89 0.02
N ILE A 156 6.90 -3.32 -0.01
CA ILE A 156 7.77 -3.34 1.19
C ILE A 156 7.92 -1.94 1.78
N ASN A 157 8.10 -0.93 0.94
CA ASN A 157 8.26 0.47 1.36
C ASN A 157 7.04 1.05 2.08
N THR A 158 5.87 0.40 2.02
CA THR A 158 4.70 0.77 2.83
C THR A 158 4.88 0.46 4.31
N GLY A 159 5.84 -0.40 4.68
CA GLY A 159 6.01 -0.91 6.04
C GLY A 159 4.88 -1.86 6.49
N TYR A 160 3.96 -2.22 5.59
CA TYR A 160 2.87 -3.13 5.88
C TYR A 160 3.37 -4.57 5.96
N SER A 161 3.26 -5.19 7.14
CA SER A 161 3.55 -6.61 7.32
C SER A 161 2.29 -7.45 7.09
N SER A 162 2.34 -8.35 6.10
CA SER A 162 1.30 -9.36 5.88
C SER A 162 1.37 -10.53 6.84
N GLN A 163 2.36 -10.57 7.74
CA GLN A 163 2.43 -11.59 8.79
C GLN A 163 1.42 -11.25 9.89
N LYS A 164 0.36 -12.06 10.01
CA LYS A 164 -0.30 -12.26 11.30
C LYS A 164 0.77 -12.87 12.24
N GLU A 165 0.99 -12.20 13.36
CA GLU A 165 1.93 -12.56 14.43
C GLU A 165 3.42 -12.51 14.06
N ILE A 166 3.92 -11.28 14.02
CA ILE A 166 5.24 -11.02 14.58
C ILE A 166 5.24 -11.50 16.04
N ASN A 167 6.14 -12.44 16.40
CA ASN A 167 6.17 -13.03 17.73
C ASN A 167 6.53 -11.95 18.77
N LEU A 168 5.53 -11.54 19.57
CA LEU A 168 5.71 -10.53 20.61
C LEU A 168 6.87 -10.90 21.56
N MET A 169 7.09 -12.18 21.83
CA MET A 169 8.19 -12.64 22.66
C MET A 169 9.55 -12.22 22.07
N GLU A 170 9.73 -12.39 20.77
CA GLU A 170 10.99 -12.06 20.09
C GLU A 170 11.27 -10.55 20.14
N HIS A 171 10.26 -9.71 19.91
CA HIS A 171 10.42 -8.26 20.03
C HIS A 171 10.69 -7.81 21.46
N LEU A 172 10.05 -8.42 22.45
CA LEU A 172 10.30 -8.10 23.86
C LEU A 172 11.71 -8.54 24.28
N GLU A 173 12.21 -9.67 23.77
CA GLU A 173 13.59 -10.12 24.00
C GLU A 173 14.61 -9.18 23.37
N GLN A 174 14.42 -8.82 22.09
CA GLN A 174 15.29 -7.86 21.40
C GLN A 174 15.30 -6.50 22.12
N LEU A 175 14.13 -6.01 22.53
CA LEU A 175 14.02 -4.74 23.24
C LEU A 175 14.67 -4.80 24.63
N LYS A 176 14.50 -5.90 25.37
CA LYS A 176 15.17 -6.10 26.66
C LYS A 176 16.70 -6.05 26.52
N ILE A 177 17.24 -6.65 25.45
CA ILE A 177 18.67 -6.59 25.14
C ILE A 177 19.11 -5.13 24.92
N LEU A 178 18.35 -4.35 24.15
CA LEU A 178 18.66 -2.94 23.86
C LEU A 178 18.63 -2.06 25.12
N PHE A 179 17.63 -2.24 25.99
CA PHE A 179 17.58 -1.57 27.30
C PHE A 179 18.80 -1.88 28.16
N GLY A 180 19.33 -3.11 28.06
CA GLY A 180 20.54 -3.53 28.76
C GLY A 180 21.84 -3.02 28.17
N GLN A 181 21.85 -2.40 26.98
CA GLN A 181 23.06 -1.83 26.37
C GLN A 181 23.33 -0.38 26.80
N ILE A 182 22.36 0.28 27.45
CA ILE A 182 22.53 1.65 27.93
C ILE A 182 22.69 1.61 29.45
N ASP A 183 23.88 1.94 29.93
CA ASP A 183 24.12 2.04 31.36
C ASP A 183 23.37 3.24 31.95
N LYS A 184 22.70 3.02 33.09
CA LYS A 184 21.97 4.07 33.83
C LYS A 184 22.89 5.16 34.37
N TYR A 185 24.16 4.82 34.59
CA TYR A 185 25.15 5.71 35.14
C TYR A 185 26.47 5.59 34.39
N HIS A 186 27.11 6.72 34.13
CA HIS A 186 28.52 6.76 33.75
C HIS A 186 29.36 6.72 35.02
N PHE A 187 30.33 5.80 35.08
CA PHE A 187 31.31 5.74 36.15
C PHE A 187 32.58 6.44 35.70
N GLY A 188 32.82 7.65 36.24
CA GLY A 188 34.05 8.40 36.01
C GLY A 188 34.96 8.37 37.23
N LEU A 189 36.27 8.17 37.03
CA LEU A 189 37.29 8.49 38.01
C LEU A 189 37.56 9.99 37.94
N GLN A 190 36.97 10.77 38.85
CA GLN A 190 37.29 12.19 38.98
C GLN A 190 38.37 12.35 40.06
N GLY A 191 39.62 12.43 39.62
CA GLY A 191 40.75 12.75 40.49
C GLY A 191 41.98 13.06 39.65
N SER A 192 42.51 14.27 39.78
CA SER A 192 43.83 14.62 39.24
C SER A 192 44.85 13.59 39.74
N TYR A 193 45.66 13.02 38.85
CA TYR A 193 46.74 12.07 39.19
C TYR A 193 47.66 12.60 40.31
N LEU A 194 47.70 13.92 40.52
CA LEU A 194 48.40 14.60 41.61
C LEU A 194 47.79 14.42 43.01
N GLU A 195 46.46 14.27 43.15
CA GLU A 195 45.79 14.07 44.45
C GLU A 195 45.89 12.60 44.91
N ALA A 196 45.91 11.65 43.97
CA ALA A 196 46.07 10.23 44.25
C ALA A 196 47.44 9.87 44.84
N LEU A 197 48.50 10.58 44.43
CA LEU A 197 49.84 10.43 45.01
C LEU A 197 49.93 10.99 46.44
N ARG A 198 49.01 11.86 46.85
CA ARG A 198 49.07 12.56 48.14
C ARG A 198 48.34 11.81 49.26
N ASN A 199 47.39 10.94 48.92
CA ASN A 199 46.52 10.22 49.87
C ASN A 199 46.76 8.70 49.93
N MET A 200 48.00 8.22 49.72
CA MET A 200 48.40 6.81 49.92
C MET A 200 48.34 6.32 51.40
N SER A 201 47.49 6.92 52.24
CA SER A 201 47.29 6.49 53.63
C SER A 201 45.83 6.37 54.06
N VAL A 202 44.85 6.48 53.17
CA VAL A 202 43.43 6.33 53.55
C VAL A 202 42.69 5.40 52.59
N SER A 203 42.11 4.35 53.17
CA SER A 203 41.13 3.37 52.70
C SER A 203 40.63 3.47 51.24
N LEU A 204 40.81 2.36 50.53
CA LEU A 204 40.51 2.10 49.12
C LEU A 204 39.00 1.98 48.79
N SER A 205 38.14 2.80 49.41
CA SER A 205 36.68 2.64 49.36
C SER A 205 35.90 3.92 49.01
N GLY A 206 36.47 4.90 48.29
CA GLY A 206 35.86 6.24 48.23
C GLY A 206 35.99 7.11 46.98
N PHE A 207 36.29 6.61 45.78
CA PHE A 207 36.44 7.48 44.59
C PHE A 207 35.79 6.94 43.31
N THR A 208 34.53 6.51 43.37
CA THR A 208 33.69 6.35 42.17
C THR A 208 32.52 7.32 42.25
N THR A 209 32.57 8.40 41.45
CA THR A 209 31.41 9.27 41.28
C THR A 209 30.55 8.70 40.16
N SER A 210 29.35 8.26 40.51
CA SER A 210 28.32 7.82 39.58
C SER A 210 27.54 9.04 39.09
N THR A 211 27.61 9.34 37.79
CA THR A 211 26.80 10.42 37.18
C THR A 211 25.68 9.81 36.34
N PRO A 212 24.41 10.23 36.49
CA PRO A 212 23.31 9.73 35.67
C PRO A 212 23.60 9.88 34.17
N ASN A 213 23.30 8.87 33.38
CA ASN A 213 23.44 8.94 31.93
C ASN A 213 22.25 9.71 31.33
N PRO A 214 22.45 10.89 30.73
CA PRO A 214 21.35 11.68 30.16
C PRO A 214 20.70 11.04 28.93
N MET A 215 21.32 10.00 28.37
CA MET A 215 20.78 9.22 27.24
C MET A 215 20.08 7.93 27.70
N TYR A 216 20.03 7.66 29.01
CA TYR A 216 19.24 6.57 29.54
C TYR A 216 17.75 6.92 29.41
N PRO A 217 16.91 6.02 28.86
CA PRO A 217 15.48 6.28 28.73
C PRO A 217 14.82 6.66 30.06
N ASP A 218 13.90 7.63 30.04
CA ASP A 218 13.15 8.06 31.23
C ASP A 218 12.26 6.94 31.82
N GLU A 219 11.77 6.07 30.94
CA GLU A 219 11.02 4.85 31.26
C GLU A 219 11.99 3.67 31.29
N ASP A 220 12.01 2.86 32.36
CA ASP A 220 12.75 1.60 32.38
C ASP A 220 11.95 0.45 31.72
N PHE A 221 12.60 -0.69 31.50
CA PHE A 221 11.96 -1.80 30.80
C PHE A 221 10.72 -2.33 31.54
N GLU A 222 10.71 -2.31 32.87
CA GLU A 222 9.55 -2.78 33.64
C GLU A 222 8.35 -1.85 33.48
N ASN A 223 8.56 -0.53 33.54
CA ASN A 223 7.51 0.46 33.31
C ASN A 223 6.95 0.37 31.88
N PHE A 224 7.84 0.16 30.90
CA PHE A 224 7.43 -0.10 29.51
C PHE A 224 6.53 -1.35 29.40
N ILE A 225 6.89 -2.46 30.07
CA ILE A 225 6.09 -3.69 30.06
C ILE A 225 4.72 -3.45 30.72
N VAL A 226 4.66 -2.72 31.83
CA VAL A 226 3.38 -2.38 32.49
C VAL A 226 2.45 -1.61 31.53
N ASN A 227 2.97 -0.58 30.86
CA ASN A 227 2.23 0.19 29.86
C ASN A 227 1.76 -0.69 28.68
N LEU A 228 2.62 -1.61 28.22
CA LEU A 228 2.31 -2.52 27.13
C LEU A 228 1.22 -3.53 27.51
N ILE A 229 1.22 -4.03 28.76
CA ILE A 229 0.17 -4.89 29.30
C ILE A 229 -1.18 -4.16 29.29
N GLU A 230 -1.24 -2.90 29.74
CA GLU A 230 -2.48 -2.12 29.73
C GLU A 230 -3.03 -1.93 28.31
N LYS A 231 -2.16 -1.57 27.36
CA LYS A 231 -2.54 -1.42 25.96
C LYS A 231 -3.00 -2.74 25.35
N LYS A 232 -2.31 -3.85 25.65
CA LYS A 232 -2.68 -5.19 25.15
C LYS A 232 -4.02 -5.65 25.73
N LYS A 233 -4.27 -5.43 27.02
CA LYS A 233 -5.58 -5.70 27.65
C LYS A 233 -6.70 -4.96 26.94
N LYS A 234 -6.54 -3.65 26.71
CA LYS A 234 -7.53 -2.84 25.96
C LYS A 234 -7.79 -3.41 24.56
N ARG A 235 -6.73 -3.76 23.82
CA ARG A 235 -6.85 -4.35 22.48
C ARG A 235 -7.59 -5.69 22.50
N VAL A 236 -7.29 -6.56 23.46
CA VAL A 236 -7.98 -7.86 23.61
C VAL A 236 -9.46 -7.66 23.92
N ILE A 237 -9.82 -6.70 24.78
CA ILE A 237 -11.23 -6.37 25.08
C ILE A 237 -11.95 -5.90 23.80
N MET A 238 -11.33 -5.03 23.01
CA MET A 238 -11.89 -4.57 21.73
C MET A 238 -12.06 -5.71 20.72
N GLU A 239 -11.07 -6.62 20.61
CA GLU A 239 -11.11 -7.74 19.66
C GLU A 239 -12.14 -8.82 20.07
N LEU A 240 -12.43 -8.96 21.36
CA LEU A 240 -13.43 -9.89 21.88
C LEU A 240 -14.85 -9.31 21.90
N ASP A 241 -15.03 -8.04 21.51
CA ASP A 241 -16.31 -7.32 21.50
C ASP A 241 -17.08 -7.38 22.83
N VAL A 242 -16.33 -7.53 23.94
CA VAL A 242 -16.89 -7.53 25.29
C VAL A 242 -17.07 -6.07 25.71
N ALA A 243 -18.10 -5.42 25.16
CA ALA A 243 -18.63 -4.22 25.79
C ALA A 243 -19.02 -4.58 27.23
N GLU A 244 -18.50 -3.83 28.19
CA GLU A 244 -18.70 -4.04 29.63
C GLU A 244 -20.18 -4.30 29.93
N ILE A 245 -20.52 -5.56 30.23
CA ILE A 245 -21.73 -5.88 30.97
C ILE A 245 -21.38 -5.60 32.43
N SER A 246 -21.65 -4.36 32.83
CA SER A 246 -21.79 -3.81 34.21
C SER A 246 -20.66 -4.06 35.21
#